data_AF-A0A7W9BUJ8-F1
#
_entry.id   AF-A0A7W9BUJ8-F1
#
_cell.length_a   1.000
_cell.length_b   1.000
_cell.length_c   1.000
_cell.angle_alpha   90.00
_cell.angle_beta   90.00
_cell.angle_gamma   90.00
#
_symmetry.space_group_name_H-M   'P 1'
#
loop_
_entity.id
_entity.type
_entity.pdbx_description
1 polymer ?
#
loop_
_entity_poly.entity_id
_entity_poly.type
_entity_poly.pdbx_seq_one_letter_code
_entity_poly.pdbx_strand_id
1 'polypeptide(L)'
;MEKPRLVLRAPAAAVVPADVVTPVPPVVTTAIARKLCLQATYNKTSIRIAPHVLYTRHDDPILDAVVLERDGAKPKLIKLGAFRLSGLTDLALTSFPFTRHPQFDADNPAYGENVILMATPN
;
A
#
# COMPACT_ATOMS: atom_id res chain seq x y z
N MET A 1 -15.56 -32.85 -9.93
CA MET A 1 -15.83 -32.07 -8.69
C MET A 1 -14.97 -30.82 -8.75
N GLU A 2 -15.37 -29.85 -9.56
CA GLU A 2 -14.63 -28.61 -9.79
C GLU A 2 -15.38 -27.49 -9.08
N LYS A 3 -14.79 -26.95 -8.01
CA LYS A 3 -15.30 -25.73 -7.38
C LYS A 3 -15.06 -24.59 -8.39
N PRO A 4 -16.09 -23.93 -8.93
CA PRO A 4 -15.87 -22.80 -9.80
C PRO A 4 -15.29 -21.67 -8.96
N ARG A 5 -14.01 -21.39 -9.16
CA ARG A 5 -13.31 -20.26 -8.54
C ARG A 5 -13.90 -19.00 -9.17
N LEU A 6 -14.81 -18.37 -8.43
CA LEU A 6 -15.47 -17.12 -8.80
C LEU A 6 -14.41 -16.08 -9.18
N VAL A 7 -14.26 -15.85 -10.48
CA VAL A 7 -13.45 -14.79 -11.05
C VAL A 7 -14.13 -13.46 -10.74
N LEU A 8 -13.82 -12.87 -9.59
CA LEU A 8 -14.20 -11.50 -9.29
C LEU A 8 -13.30 -10.57 -10.10
N ARG A 9 -13.78 -10.25 -11.29
CA ARG A 9 -13.24 -9.24 -12.20
C ARG A 9 -13.51 -7.87 -11.57
N ALA A 10 -12.47 -7.19 -11.08
CA ALA A 10 -12.53 -5.77 -10.71
C ALA A 10 -12.19 -4.91 -11.94
N PRO A 11 -12.94 -3.83 -12.24
CA PRO A 11 -12.77 -3.06 -13.47
C PRO A 11 -11.75 -1.91 -13.34
N ALA A 12 -11.07 -1.66 -14.46
CA ALA A 12 -10.56 -0.38 -14.95
C ALA A 12 -9.79 0.52 -13.96
N ALA A 13 -8.46 0.33 -13.92
CA ALA A 13 -7.56 1.41 -13.51
C ALA A 13 -7.58 2.49 -14.61
N ALA A 14 -8.13 3.64 -14.27
CA ALA A 14 -8.15 4.83 -15.10
C ALA A 14 -6.73 5.20 -15.57
N VAL A 15 -6.58 5.33 -16.89
CA VAL A 15 -5.49 6.06 -17.52
C VAL A 15 -5.56 7.51 -17.01
N VAL A 16 -4.55 7.92 -16.26
CA VAL A 16 -4.29 9.33 -15.94
C VAL A 16 -3.20 9.82 -16.90
N PRO A 17 -3.34 11.02 -17.49
CA PRO A 17 -2.41 11.50 -18.50
C PRO A 17 -1.08 11.88 -17.86
N ALA A 18 -0.01 11.52 -18.56
CA ALA A 18 1.37 11.79 -18.21
C ALA A 18 1.72 13.25 -18.55
N ASP A 19 1.80 14.12 -17.54
CA ASP A 19 2.63 15.32 -17.65
C ASP A 19 3.20 15.68 -16.27
N VAL A 20 4.43 15.20 -16.05
CA VAL A 20 5.31 15.43 -14.88
C VAL A 20 4.77 14.88 -13.55
N VAL A 21 5.68 14.45 -12.66
CA VAL A 21 5.43 13.88 -11.31
C VAL A 21 5.36 12.35 -11.27
N THR A 22 6.24 11.79 -10.45
CA THR A 22 6.41 10.39 -10.00
C THR A 22 5.19 9.48 -10.21
N PRO A 23 5.34 8.22 -10.66
CA PRO A 23 4.21 7.31 -10.95
C PRO A 23 3.60 6.71 -9.67
N VAL A 24 3.20 7.58 -8.73
CA VAL A 24 2.51 7.18 -7.51
C VAL A 24 1.01 7.26 -7.79
N PRO A 25 0.27 6.13 -7.72
CA PRO A 25 -1.17 6.14 -7.93
C PRO A 25 -1.87 7.02 -6.89
N PRO A 26 -2.87 7.83 -7.27
CA PRO A 26 -3.58 8.73 -6.34
C PRO A 26 -4.31 7.97 -5.22
N VAL A 27 -4.61 6.69 -5.43
CA VAL A 27 -5.15 5.81 -4.39
C VAL A 27 -4.19 5.63 -3.22
N VAL A 28 -2.88 5.65 -3.45
CA VAL A 28 -1.86 5.49 -2.41
C VAL A 28 -1.75 6.73 -1.56
N THR A 29 -1.64 7.90 -2.19
CA THR A 29 -1.58 9.18 -1.49
C THR A 29 -2.87 9.45 -0.70
N THR A 30 -4.03 9.15 -1.28
CA THR A 30 -5.33 9.26 -0.60
C THR A 30 -5.42 8.34 0.61
N ALA A 31 -4.92 7.09 0.50
CA ALA A 31 -4.93 6.15 1.61
C ALA A 31 -4.06 6.63 2.78
N ILE A 32 -2.87 7.16 2.53
CA ILE A 32 -2.00 7.72 3.57
C ILE A 32 -2.65 8.97 4.20
N ALA A 33 -3.12 9.91 3.38
CA ALA A 33 -3.73 11.15 3.84
C ALA A 33 -4.99 10.92 4.68
N ARG A 34 -5.81 9.92 4.31
CA ARG A 34 -7.03 9.56 5.04
C ARG A 34 -6.82 8.48 6.10
N LYS A 35 -5.59 7.96 6.25
CA LYS A 35 -5.27 6.83 7.14
C LYS A 35 -6.15 5.61 6.86
N LEU A 36 -6.36 5.27 5.59
CA LEU A 36 -7.17 4.14 5.13
C LEU A 36 -6.29 2.99 4.64
N CYS A 37 -6.74 1.75 4.84
CA CYS A 37 -6.00 0.59 4.36
C CYS A 37 -6.08 0.51 2.83
N LEU A 38 -5.01 0.04 2.21
CA LEU A 38 -4.96 -0.34 0.81
C LEU A 38 -5.12 -1.84 0.69
N GLN A 39 -5.93 -2.25 -0.27
CA GLN A 39 -5.91 -3.60 -0.79
C GLN A 39 -5.02 -3.60 -2.03
N ALA A 40 -4.13 -4.57 -2.11
CA ALA A 40 -3.20 -4.73 -3.22
C ALA A 40 -3.01 -6.22 -3.48
N THR A 41 -2.53 -6.57 -4.67
CA THR A 41 -2.13 -7.92 -5.02
C THR A 41 -0.61 -7.99 -5.11
N TYR A 42 -0.01 -8.84 -4.28
CA TYR A 42 1.42 -9.11 -4.26
C TYR A 42 1.66 -10.60 -4.54
N ASN A 43 2.45 -10.93 -5.57
CA ASN A 43 2.69 -12.32 -5.98
C ASN A 43 1.40 -13.15 -6.14
N LYS A 44 0.42 -12.62 -6.89
CA LYS A 44 -0.91 -13.24 -7.11
C LYS A 44 -1.74 -13.49 -5.84
N THR A 45 -1.34 -12.91 -4.71
CA THR A 45 -2.05 -13.01 -3.43
C THR A 45 -2.58 -11.64 -3.06
N SER A 46 -3.88 -11.54 -2.77
CA SER A 46 -4.47 -10.29 -2.30
C SER A 46 -4.06 -10.04 -0.85
N ILE A 47 -3.51 -8.87 -0.57
CA ILE A 47 -3.08 -8.42 0.74
C ILE A 47 -3.79 -7.11 1.09
N ARG A 48 -4.21 -6.98 2.34
CA ARG A 48 -4.63 -5.70 2.91
C ARG A 48 -3.48 -5.15 3.72
N ILE A 49 -3.01 -3.98 3.32
CA ILE A 49 -1.87 -3.31 3.92
C ILE A 49 -2.29 -1.93 4.41
N ALA A 50 -1.73 -1.50 5.53
CA ALA A 50 -1.89 -0.16 6.07
C ALA A 50 -0.69 0.69 5.64
N PRO A 51 -0.84 1.62 4.68
CA PRO A 51 0.27 2.42 4.17
C PRO A 51 0.68 3.52 5.16
N HIS A 52 1.90 3.47 5.70
CA HIS A 52 2.36 4.42 6.71
C HIS A 52 3.20 5.55 6.12
N VAL A 53 4.13 5.22 5.24
CA VAL A 53 5.01 6.18 4.58
C VAL A 53 5.28 5.75 3.15
N LEU A 54 5.31 6.73 2.27
CA LEU A 54 5.74 6.61 0.90
C LEU A 54 7.03 7.40 0.74
N TYR A 55 8.07 6.73 0.26
CA TYR A 55 9.39 7.31 0.05
C TYR A 55 10.00 6.73 -1.22
N THR A 56 10.96 7.43 -1.81
CA THR A 56 11.68 6.94 -2.99
C THR A 56 13.03 6.41 -2.58
N ARG A 57 13.43 5.26 -3.11
CA ARG A 57 14.77 4.70 -2.88
C ARG A 57 15.34 4.22 -4.20
N HIS A 58 16.47 4.79 -4.61
CA HIS A 58 17.12 4.48 -5.90
C HIS A 58 16.15 4.68 -7.08
N ASP A 59 15.44 5.82 -7.11
CA ASP A 59 14.41 6.17 -8.12
C ASP A 59 13.15 5.27 -8.13
N ASP A 60 13.08 4.24 -7.28
CA ASP A 60 11.89 3.41 -7.12
C ASP A 60 11.02 3.91 -5.95
N PRO A 61 9.73 4.19 -6.16
CA PRO A 61 8.82 4.51 -5.07
C PRO A 61 8.50 3.26 -4.23
N ILE A 62 8.87 3.34 -2.96
CA ILE A 62 8.65 2.32 -1.93
C ILE A 62 7.57 2.80 -0.97
N LEU A 63 6.60 1.94 -0.76
CA LEU A 63 5.51 2.12 0.19
C LEU A 63 5.77 1.22 1.40
N ASP A 64 6.08 1.84 2.54
CA ASP A 64 6.16 1.12 3.79
C ASP A 64 4.74 0.95 4.36
N ALA A 65 4.34 -0.30 4.50
CA ALA A 65 3.00 -0.65 4.91
C ALA A 65 2.98 -1.87 5.83
N VAL A 66 1.99 -1.92 6.71
CA VAL A 66 1.80 -3.05 7.62
C VAL A 66 0.78 -4.00 7.02
N VAL A 67 1.14 -5.27 6.85
CA VAL A 67 0.20 -6.28 6.37
C VAL A 67 -0.78 -6.60 7.49
N LEU A 68 -2.05 -6.25 7.28
CA LEU A 68 -3.13 -6.51 8.23
C LEU A 68 -3.87 -7.80 7.87
N GLU A 69 -4.00 -8.11 6.58
CA GLU A 69 -4.65 -9.33 6.10
C GLU A 69 -3.96 -9.85 4.84
N ARG A 70 -3.96 -11.16 4.66
CA ARG A 70 -3.46 -11.85 3.47
C ARG A 70 -4.46 -12.92 3.06
N ASP A 71 -5.00 -12.81 1.86
CA ASP A 71 -6.03 -13.70 1.31
C ASP A 71 -7.28 -13.79 2.21
N GLY A 72 -7.64 -12.68 2.87
CA GLY A 72 -8.75 -12.63 3.84
C GLY A 72 -8.45 -13.26 5.21
N ALA A 73 -7.23 -13.73 5.44
CA ALA A 73 -6.78 -14.22 6.74
C ALA A 73 -5.88 -13.19 7.45
N LYS A 74 -6.10 -12.98 8.75
CA LYS A 74 -5.16 -12.18 9.56
C LYS A 74 -3.81 -12.90 9.61
N PRO A 75 -2.70 -12.22 9.30
CA PRO A 75 -1.38 -12.83 9.36
C PRO A 75 -1.04 -13.13 10.82
N LYS A 76 -0.32 -14.24 11.04
CA LYS A 76 0.15 -14.65 12.38
C LYS A 76 1.13 -13.64 12.99
N LEU A 77 1.75 -12.81 12.16
CA LEU A 77 2.68 -11.77 12.56
C LEU A 77 2.37 -10.49 11.79
N ILE A 78 2.00 -9.45 12.51
CA ILE A 78 1.87 -8.09 11.98
C ILE A 78 3.27 -7.50 11.93
N LYS A 79 3.76 -7.17 10.73
CA LYS A 79 5.06 -6.52 10.54
C LYS A 79 4.95 -5.34 9.58
N LEU A 80 5.81 -4.36 9.78
CA LEU A 80 6.08 -3.32 8.79
C LEU A 80 6.89 -3.95 7.64
N GLY A 81 6.41 -3.75 6.42
CA GLY A 81 7.04 -4.24 5.20
C GLY A 81 7.16 -3.14 4.16
N ALA A 82 8.33 -3.10 3.51
CA ALA A 82 8.59 -2.22 2.38
C ALA A 82 8.10 -2.88 1.09
N PHE A 83 7.09 -2.28 0.45
CA PHE A 83 6.54 -2.75 -0.80
C PHE A 83 6.88 -1.79 -1.93
N ARG A 84 7.49 -2.29 -3.00
CA ARG A 84 7.72 -1.48 -4.21
C ARG A 84 6.40 -1.31 -4.95
N LEU A 85 6.05 -0.08 -5.35
CA LEU A 85 4.83 0.14 -6.14
C LEU A 85 4.86 -0.62 -7.46
N SER A 86 6.03 -0.74 -8.09
CA SER A 86 6.24 -1.52 -9.32
C SER A 86 5.86 -3.01 -9.18
N GLY A 87 5.86 -3.55 -7.96
CA GLY A 87 5.50 -4.95 -7.68
C GLY A 87 4.11 -5.14 -7.07
N LEU A 88 3.40 -4.05 -6.76
CA LEU A 88 2.03 -4.08 -6.26
C LEU A 88 1.07 -3.86 -7.43
N THR A 89 0.23 -4.85 -7.70
CA THR A 89 -0.82 -4.73 -8.71
C THR A 89 -2.18 -4.63 -8.02
N ASP A 90 -3.22 -4.18 -8.75
CA ASP A 90 -4.60 -4.15 -8.23
C ASP A 90 -4.75 -3.31 -6.93
N LEU A 91 -4.21 -2.09 -6.95
CA LEU A 91 -4.29 -1.16 -5.82
C LEU A 91 -5.71 -0.60 -5.68
N ALA A 92 -6.38 -0.94 -4.59
CA ALA A 92 -7.72 -0.48 -4.26
C ALA A 92 -7.76 0.12 -2.85
N LEU A 93 -8.36 1.30 -2.73
CA LEU A 93 -8.54 1.96 -1.43
C LEU A 93 -9.72 1.31 -0.69
N THR A 94 -9.52 1.01 0.59
CA THR A 94 -10.56 0.40 1.43
C THR A 94 -11.18 1.43 2.37
N SER A 95 -12.37 1.12 2.91
CA SER A 95 -13.03 1.96 3.93
C SER A 95 -12.54 1.66 5.36
N PHE A 96 -11.51 0.83 5.53
CA PHE A 96 -10.99 0.48 6.84
C PHE A 96 -9.92 1.50 7.27
N PRO A 97 -10.14 2.29 8.33
CA PRO A 97 -9.08 3.12 8.87
C PRO A 97 -8.00 2.25 9.51
N PHE A 98 -6.74 2.66 9.39
CA PHE A 98 -5.63 2.08 10.13
C PHE A 98 -5.10 3.08 11.15
N THR A 99 -4.52 2.54 12.22
CA THR A 99 -3.73 3.33 13.17
C THR A 99 -2.26 3.12 12.88
N ARG A 100 -1.48 4.19 13.07
CA ARG A 100 -0.03 4.13 12.97
C ARG A 100 0.51 3.01 13.86
N HIS A 101 1.25 2.08 13.28
CA HIS A 101 1.81 0.95 14.00
C HIS A 101 2.91 1.44 14.96
N PRO A 102 2.98 0.92 16.20
CA PRO A 102 3.94 1.40 17.20
C PRO A 102 5.41 1.18 16.79
N GLN A 103 5.68 0.21 15.90
CA GLN A 103 7.02 0.00 15.33
C GLN A 103 7.36 0.94 14.16
N PHE A 104 6.41 1.76 13.69
CA PHE A 104 6.68 2.72 12.61
C PHE A 104 7.23 4.03 13.18
N ASP A 105 8.54 4.17 13.07
CA ASP A 105 9.31 5.33 13.48
C ASP A 105 9.47 6.31 12.30
N ALA A 106 8.87 7.51 12.36
CA ALA A 106 8.95 8.47 11.24
C ALA A 106 10.34 9.10 11.12
N ASP A 107 11.06 9.18 12.23
CA ASP A 107 12.41 9.73 12.30
C ASP A 107 13.47 8.68 11.96
N ASN A 108 13.05 7.49 11.54
CA ASN A 108 13.97 6.43 11.14
C ASN A 108 14.87 6.93 10.00
N PRO A 109 16.21 6.96 10.21
CA PRO A 109 17.16 7.44 9.21
C PRO A 109 17.15 6.59 7.93
N ALA A 110 16.53 5.39 7.95
CA ALA A 110 16.30 4.57 6.77
C ALA A 110 15.41 5.23 5.70
N TYR A 111 14.51 6.14 6.10
CA TYR A 111 13.70 6.93 5.16
C TYR A 111 14.45 8.15 4.63
N GLY A 112 15.26 8.78 5.50
CA GLY A 112 16.09 9.93 5.16
C GLY A 112 15.30 11.07 4.53
N GLU A 113 15.94 11.78 3.60
CA GLU A 113 15.38 12.95 2.90
C GLU A 113 14.47 12.61 1.71
N ASN A 114 14.26 11.33 1.39
CA ASN A 114 13.50 10.89 0.20
C ASN A 114 12.03 10.54 0.50
N VAL A 115 11.50 11.01 1.62
CA VAL A 115 10.08 10.83 1.98
C VAL A 115 9.22 11.69 1.07
N ILE A 116 8.26 11.07 0.38
CA ILE A 116 7.25 11.77 -0.42
C ILE A 116 6.06 12.15 0.46
N LEU A 117 5.55 11.18 1.23
CA LEU A 117 4.35 11.37 2.05
C LEU A 117 4.37 10.46 3.27
N MET A 118 4.03 11.00 4.43
CA MET A 118 3.96 10.25 5.69
C MET A 118 2.59 10.42 6.35
N ALA A 119 2.10 9.36 6.99
CA ALA A 119 0.90 9.42 7.80
C ALA A 119 1.17 10.27 9.05
N THR A 120 0.46 11.40 9.16
CA THR A 120 0.58 12.32 10.29
C THR A 120 0.11 11.67 11.59
N PRO A 121 0.74 11.99 12.75
CA PRO A 121 0.21 11.60 14.06
C PRO A 121 -1.19 12.21 14.26
N ASN A 122 -2.03 11.53 15.04
CA ASN A 122 -3.29 12.07 15.54
C ASN A 122 -3.11 12.49 17.00
#